data_AF-A0A662S4H3-F1
#
_entry.id   AF-A0A662S4H3-F1
#
_cell.length_a   1.000
_cell.length_b   1.000
_cell.length_c   1.000
_cell.angle_alpha   90.00
_cell.angle_beta   90.00
_cell.angle_gamma   90.00
#
_symmetry.space_group_name_H-M   'P 1'
#
loop_
_entity.id
_entity.type
_entity.pdbx_description
1 polymer ?
#
loop_
_entity_poly.entity_id
_entity_poly.type
_entity_poly.pdbx_seq_one_letter_code
_entity_poly.pdbx_strand_id
1 'polypeptide(L)'
;MKMKKVAIILILLLLVVIAVVLFYIIRSPPKIEVVDVSTGTIREHEGKILIEVKYWEHFNITFRTSPKYAGYKIVCFCDSINFTHEHPLKGRECGGYGVVDDNGYCISTGWVADTPPGFVTGMKCYLVNKGKRIEGSELEIYFKTVEEG
;
A
#
# COMPACT_ATOMS: atom_id res chain seq x y z
N MET A 1 37.64 -3.27 -39.79
CA MET A 1 38.07 -3.52 -38.39
C MET A 1 37.49 -2.53 -37.38
N LYS A 2 37.42 -1.21 -37.67
CA LYS A 2 36.81 -0.20 -36.77
C LYS A 2 35.32 -0.44 -36.44
N MET A 3 34.48 -0.78 -37.41
CA MET A 3 33.03 -0.98 -37.17
C MET A 3 32.72 -2.16 -36.24
N LYS A 4 33.48 -3.26 -36.30
CA LYS A 4 33.31 -4.41 -35.38
C LYS A 4 33.60 -4.03 -33.92
N LYS A 5 34.62 -3.20 -33.69
CA LYS A 5 34.94 -2.69 -32.34
C LYS A 5 33.85 -1.75 -31.81
N VAL A 6 33.32 -0.87 -32.65
CA VAL A 6 32.21 0.04 -32.29
C VAL A 6 30.94 -0.75 -31.93
N ALA A 7 30.60 -1.77 -32.72
CA ALA A 7 29.44 -2.63 -32.43
C ALA A 7 29.58 -3.36 -31.09
N ILE A 8 30.76 -3.90 -30.77
CA ILE A 8 31.03 -4.55 -29.48
C ILE A 8 30.87 -3.57 -28.31
N ILE A 9 31.38 -2.35 -28.44
CA ILE A 9 31.25 -1.30 -27.41
C ILE A 9 29.77 -0.93 -27.17
N LEU A 10 28.99 -0.79 -28.25
CA LEU A 10 27.55 -0.51 -28.15
C LEU A 10 26.78 -1.64 -27.47
N ILE A 11 27.11 -2.90 -27.78
CA ILE A 11 26.49 -4.07 -27.12
C ILE A 11 26.83 -4.09 -25.63
N LEU A 12 28.10 -3.84 -25.27
CA LEU A 12 28.53 -3.76 -23.87
C LEU A 12 27.80 -2.64 -23.12
N LEU A 13 27.67 -1.45 -23.72
CA LEU A 13 26.91 -0.35 -23.14
C LEU A 13 25.44 -0.71 -22.94
N LEU A 14 24.81 -1.35 -23.93
CA LEU A 14 23.43 -1.81 -23.82
C LEU A 14 23.25 -2.81 -22.67
N LEU A 15 24.16 -3.79 -22.55
CA LEU A 15 24.13 -4.76 -21.45
C LEU A 15 24.30 -4.09 -20.08
N VAL A 16 25.15 -3.08 -19.96
CA VAL A 16 25.30 -2.30 -18.72
C VAL A 16 24.01 -1.56 -18.39
N VAL A 17 23.35 -0.93 -19.38
CA VAL A 17 22.07 -0.25 -19.17
C VAL A 17 20.99 -1.23 -18.70
N ILE A 18 20.88 -2.40 -19.34
CA ILE A 18 19.93 -3.45 -18.94
C ILE A 18 20.20 -3.91 -17.50
N ALA A 19 21.47 -4.15 -17.15
CA ALA A 19 21.86 -4.56 -15.80
C ALA A 19 21.51 -3.50 -14.75
N VAL A 20 21.72 -2.22 -15.04
CA VAL A 20 21.35 -1.11 -14.15
C VAL A 20 19.83 -1.04 -13.98
N VAL A 21 19.06 -1.14 -15.06
CA VAL A 21 17.59 -1.12 -14.99
C VAL A 21 17.06 -2.29 -14.16
N LEU A 22 17.55 -3.51 -14.40
CA LEU A 22 17.18 -4.69 -13.62
C LEU A 22 17.55 -4.52 -12.14
N PHE A 23 18.74 -3.98 -11.86
CA PHE A 23 19.16 -3.69 -10.49
C PHE A 23 18.22 -2.71 -9.79
N TYR A 24 17.81 -1.63 -10.46
CA TYR A 24 16.84 -0.68 -9.93
C TYR A 24 15.46 -1.32 -9.69
N ILE A 25 14.97 -2.16 -10.61
CA ILE A 25 13.67 -2.85 -10.46
C ILE A 25 13.70 -3.81 -9.27
N ILE A 26 14.79 -4.56 -9.10
CA ILE A 26 14.95 -5.52 -8.02
C ILE A 26 15.05 -4.80 -6.67
N ARG A 27 15.87 -3.73 -6.60
CA ARG A 27 16.14 -2.98 -5.36
C ARG A 27 15.14 -1.89 -5.02
N SER A 28 14.20 -1.58 -5.91
CA SER A 28 13.18 -0.58 -5.60
C SER A 28 12.44 -0.99 -4.33
N PRO A 29 12.34 -0.07 -3.34
CA PRO A 29 11.69 -0.38 -2.09
C PRO A 29 10.24 -0.81 -2.38
N PRO A 30 9.70 -1.76 -1.61
CA PRO A 30 8.29 -2.08 -1.68
C PRO A 30 7.48 -0.80 -1.51
N LYS A 31 6.50 -0.60 -2.39
CA LYS A 31 5.56 0.52 -2.31
C LYS A 31 4.15 -0.02 -2.30
N ILE A 32 3.32 0.48 -1.40
CA ILE A 32 1.89 0.23 -1.37
C ILE A 32 1.21 1.58 -1.61
N GLU A 33 0.15 1.55 -2.41
CA GLU A 33 -0.68 2.72 -2.71
C GLU A 33 -2.14 2.36 -2.50
N VAL A 34 -2.94 3.30 -1.99
CA VAL A 34 -4.41 3.19 -2.03
C VAL A 34 -4.86 3.68 -3.40
N VAL A 35 -5.63 2.87 -4.12
CA VAL A 35 -6.13 3.18 -5.46
C VAL A 35 -7.60 3.56 -5.44
N ASP A 36 -8.40 2.84 -4.66
CA ASP A 36 -9.85 3.01 -4.66
C ASP A 36 -10.48 2.57 -3.33
N VAL A 37 -11.65 3.12 -3.03
CA VAL A 37 -12.51 2.73 -1.90
C VAL A 37 -13.95 2.65 -2.39
N SER A 38 -14.59 1.49 -2.25
CA SER A 38 -15.86 1.17 -2.94
C SER A 38 -17.04 2.09 -2.64
N THR A 39 -17.14 2.56 -1.41
CA THR A 39 -18.29 3.32 -0.86
C THR A 39 -17.83 4.54 -0.07
N GLY A 40 -16.54 4.88 -0.16
CA GLY A 40 -15.93 6.00 0.55
C GLY A 40 -15.33 7.02 -0.40
N THR A 41 -14.65 8.01 0.18
CA THR A 41 -13.87 8.98 -0.57
C THR A 41 -12.45 9.02 -0.05
N ILE A 42 -11.47 8.94 -0.95
CA ILE A 42 -10.06 9.17 -0.63
C ILE A 42 -9.81 10.67 -0.73
N ARG A 43 -9.29 11.25 0.35
CA ARG A 43 -8.86 12.65 0.45
C ARG A 43 -7.41 12.72 0.94
N GLU A 44 -6.84 13.90 0.79
CA GLU A 44 -5.58 14.25 1.45
C GLU A 44 -5.88 15.22 2.60
N HIS A 45 -5.26 14.99 3.76
CA HIS A 45 -5.32 15.88 4.91
C HIS A 45 -3.91 16.05 5.47
N GLU A 46 -3.33 17.25 5.34
CA GLU A 46 -1.97 17.55 5.79
C GLU A 46 -0.91 16.57 5.25
N GLY A 47 -1.03 16.18 3.97
CA GLY A 47 -0.12 15.21 3.34
C GLY A 47 -0.39 13.75 3.71
N LYS A 48 -1.45 13.46 4.49
CA LYS A 48 -1.86 12.10 4.88
C LYS A 48 -3.04 11.62 4.04
N ILE A 49 -3.07 10.34 3.74
CA ILE A 49 -4.20 9.69 3.06
C ILE A 49 -5.34 9.52 4.06
N LEU A 50 -6.46 10.19 3.81
CA LEU A 50 -7.67 10.13 4.63
C LEU A 50 -8.80 9.49 3.84
N ILE A 51 -9.34 8.40 4.34
CA ILE A 51 -10.47 7.67 3.77
C ILE A 51 -11.70 8.06 4.59
N GLU A 52 -12.65 8.75 3.97
CA GLU A 52 -13.93 9.10 4.59
C GLU A 52 -15.01 8.09 4.18
N VAL A 53 -15.69 7.50 5.16
CA VAL A 53 -16.75 6.50 4.96
C VAL A 53 -17.90 6.81 5.92
N LYS A 54 -19.16 6.59 5.49
CA LYS A 54 -20.31 6.83 6.36
C LYS A 54 -20.34 5.80 7.49
N TYR A 55 -20.87 6.21 8.64
CA TYR A 55 -21.01 5.35 9.81
C TYR A 55 -21.78 4.06 9.46
N TRP A 56 -21.31 2.93 9.99
CA TRP A 56 -21.82 1.57 9.73
C TRP A 56 -21.75 1.09 8.27
N GLU A 57 -21.19 1.87 7.35
CA GLU A 57 -21.07 1.45 5.97
C GLU A 57 -19.96 0.41 5.80
N HIS A 58 -20.29 -0.64 5.06
CA HIS A 58 -19.32 -1.64 4.62
C HIS A 58 -18.58 -1.14 3.40
N PHE A 59 -17.26 -1.35 3.38
CA PHE A 59 -16.43 -0.91 2.28
C PHE A 59 -15.28 -1.87 2.00
N ASN A 60 -14.71 -1.72 0.82
CA ASN A 60 -13.48 -2.37 0.41
C ASN A 60 -12.43 -1.32 0.10
N ILE A 61 -11.16 -1.65 0.33
CA ILE A 61 -10.03 -0.82 -0.06
C ILE A 61 -9.24 -1.56 -1.10
N THR A 62 -9.04 -0.94 -2.25
CA THR A 62 -8.17 -1.47 -3.30
C THR A 62 -6.78 -0.87 -3.12
N PHE A 63 -5.81 -1.73 -2.87
CA PHE A 63 -4.40 -1.37 -2.83
C PHE A 63 -3.71 -1.78 -4.13
N ARG A 64 -2.61 -1.10 -4.45
CA ARG A 64 -1.68 -1.48 -5.50
C ARG A 64 -0.26 -1.55 -4.98
N THR A 65 0.48 -2.52 -5.50
CA THR A 65 1.91 -2.68 -5.30
C THR A 65 2.56 -3.25 -6.58
N SER A 66 3.82 -3.64 -6.50
CA SER A 66 4.53 -4.29 -7.60
C SER A 66 4.02 -5.74 -7.80
N PRO A 67 3.80 -6.19 -9.05
CA PRO A 67 3.48 -7.58 -9.38
C PRO A 67 4.45 -8.63 -8.81
N LYS A 68 5.70 -8.24 -8.50
CA LYS A 68 6.68 -9.14 -7.86
C LYS A 68 6.25 -9.66 -6.49
N TYR A 69 5.23 -9.04 -5.88
CA TYR A 69 4.64 -9.43 -4.60
C TYR A 69 3.33 -10.22 -4.75
N ALA A 70 3.00 -10.75 -5.94
CA ALA A 70 1.85 -11.64 -6.11
C ALA A 70 1.87 -12.79 -5.07
N GLY A 71 0.71 -13.08 -4.48
CA GLY A 71 0.53 -14.05 -3.39
C GLY A 71 0.88 -13.53 -1.98
N TYR A 72 1.42 -12.32 -1.86
CA TYR A 72 1.63 -11.66 -0.56
C TYR A 72 0.31 -11.06 -0.07
N LYS A 73 0.23 -10.72 1.22
CA LYS A 73 -0.92 -10.01 1.79
C LYS A 73 -0.59 -8.56 2.06
N ILE A 74 -1.58 -7.67 2.03
CA ILE A 74 -1.45 -6.31 2.56
C ILE A 74 -2.28 -6.23 3.83
N VAL A 75 -1.62 -6.20 4.98
CA VAL A 75 -2.24 -6.22 6.31
C VAL A 75 -2.08 -4.88 6.99
N CYS A 76 -3.17 -4.34 7.56
CA CYS A 76 -3.22 -3.05 8.22
C CYS A 76 -3.38 -3.24 9.74
N PHE A 77 -2.54 -2.53 10.48
CA PHE A 77 -2.48 -2.59 11.93
C PHE A 77 -2.93 -1.25 12.53
N CYS A 78 -3.61 -1.29 13.67
CA CYS A 78 -3.95 -0.06 14.40
C CYS A 78 -2.69 0.73 14.73
N ASP A 79 -2.76 2.06 14.66
CA ASP A 79 -1.65 2.93 15.04
C ASP A 79 -2.10 4.07 15.95
N SER A 80 -3.02 4.92 15.49
CA SER A 80 -3.40 6.15 16.19
C SER A 80 -4.90 6.43 16.18
N ILE A 81 -5.31 7.37 17.05
CA ILE A 81 -6.64 7.98 17.11
C ILE A 81 -6.46 9.50 16.98
N ASN A 82 -7.32 10.14 16.18
CA ASN A 82 -7.33 11.58 15.92
C ASN A 82 -5.94 12.10 15.57
N PHE A 83 -5.24 11.36 14.70
CA PHE A 83 -3.89 11.62 14.18
C PHE A 83 -2.72 11.60 15.18
N THR A 84 -2.98 11.75 16.48
CA THR A 84 -1.94 12.09 17.46
C THR A 84 -1.93 11.17 18.69
N HIS A 85 -3.07 10.58 19.05
CA HIS A 85 -3.17 9.73 20.23
C HIS A 85 -2.86 8.30 19.86
N GLU A 86 -2.22 7.56 20.75
CA GLU A 86 -1.94 6.15 20.52
C GLU A 86 -3.23 5.33 20.53
N HIS A 87 -3.41 4.45 19.53
CA HIS A 87 -4.56 3.55 19.51
C HIS A 87 -4.41 2.49 20.63
N PRO A 88 -5.46 2.19 21.43
CA PRO A 88 -5.37 1.18 22.51
C PRO A 88 -4.94 -0.22 22.04
N LEU A 89 -5.22 -0.52 20.77
CA LEU A 89 -4.86 -1.77 20.10
C LEU A 89 -3.65 -1.62 19.16
N LYS A 90 -2.80 -0.61 19.35
CA LYS A 90 -1.68 -0.36 18.44
C LYS A 90 -0.84 -1.61 18.18
N GLY A 91 -0.52 -1.80 16.90
CA GLY A 91 0.25 -2.94 16.41
C GLY A 91 -0.56 -4.24 16.27
N ARG A 92 -1.84 -4.28 16.67
CA ARG A 92 -2.76 -5.39 16.37
C ARG A 92 -3.35 -5.24 14.98
N GLU A 93 -3.62 -6.37 14.35
CA GLU A 93 -4.31 -6.43 13.06
C GLU A 93 -5.73 -5.88 13.20
N CYS A 94 -6.11 -5.02 12.27
CA CYS A 94 -7.39 -4.32 12.30
C CYS A 94 -8.09 -4.37 10.92
N GLY A 95 -7.38 -4.78 9.88
CA GLY A 95 -7.93 -5.06 8.56
C GLY A 95 -6.81 -5.39 7.58
N GLY A 96 -7.08 -5.41 6.28
CA GLY A 96 -6.05 -5.76 5.30
C GLY A 96 -5.90 -7.28 5.10
N TYR A 97 -6.99 -7.96 4.75
CA TYR A 97 -6.92 -9.41 4.49
C TYR A 97 -6.84 -9.77 3.01
N GLY A 98 -6.61 -8.78 2.14
CA GLY A 98 -6.47 -9.00 0.70
C GLY A 98 -5.15 -9.67 0.34
N VAL A 99 -5.19 -10.47 -0.73
CA VAL A 99 -4.02 -11.09 -1.36
C VAL A 99 -3.70 -10.32 -2.63
N VAL A 100 -2.42 -10.03 -2.85
CA VAL A 100 -1.91 -9.38 -4.05
C VAL A 100 -2.01 -10.34 -5.23
N ASP A 101 -2.63 -9.91 -6.32
CA ASP A 101 -2.77 -10.66 -7.57
C ASP A 101 -1.54 -10.51 -8.49
N ASP A 102 -1.56 -11.21 -9.63
CA ASP A 102 -0.48 -11.19 -10.62
C ASP A 102 -0.28 -9.80 -11.29
N ASN A 103 -1.26 -8.89 -11.16
CA ASN A 103 -1.18 -7.52 -11.65
C ASN A 103 -0.73 -6.53 -10.56
N GLY A 104 -0.47 -7.00 -9.35
CA GLY A 104 -0.06 -6.19 -8.21
C GLY A 104 -1.22 -5.49 -7.49
N TYR A 105 -2.47 -5.88 -7.72
CA TYR A 105 -3.64 -5.34 -7.03
C TYR A 105 -4.06 -6.23 -5.87
N CYS A 106 -4.65 -5.61 -4.84
CA CYS A 106 -5.12 -6.30 -3.66
C CYS A 106 -6.40 -5.63 -3.17
N ILE A 107 -7.54 -6.33 -3.26
CA ILE A 107 -8.79 -5.86 -2.69
C ILE A 107 -8.88 -6.37 -1.25
N SER A 108 -8.81 -5.44 -0.31
CA SER A 108 -9.01 -5.71 1.11
C SER A 108 -10.47 -5.55 1.46
N THR A 109 -11.10 -6.66 1.87
CA THR A 109 -12.54 -6.74 2.14
C THR A 109 -12.83 -6.84 3.64
N GLY A 110 -14.11 -6.69 4.00
CA GLY A 110 -14.59 -6.88 5.37
C GLY A 110 -14.44 -5.67 6.27
N TRP A 111 -14.20 -4.48 5.71
CA TRP A 111 -14.14 -3.24 6.48
C TRP A 111 -15.55 -2.74 6.80
N VAL A 112 -15.66 -2.16 7.99
CA VAL A 112 -16.87 -1.48 8.47
C VAL A 112 -16.41 -0.20 9.16
N ALA A 113 -17.06 0.93 8.87
CA ALA A 113 -16.82 2.19 9.57
C ALA A 113 -17.60 2.21 10.88
N ASP A 114 -17.12 1.48 11.89
CA ASP A 114 -17.82 1.24 13.16
C ASP A 114 -17.42 2.20 14.30
N THR A 115 -16.45 3.08 14.07
CA THR A 115 -16.10 4.16 15.01
C THR A 115 -17.10 5.31 14.92
N PRO A 116 -17.42 6.01 16.03
CA PRO A 116 -18.38 7.11 16.00
C PRO A 116 -18.01 8.21 14.99
N PRO A 117 -18.99 8.90 14.38
CA PRO A 117 -18.73 10.02 13.48
C PRO A 117 -17.79 11.06 14.09
N GLY A 118 -16.87 11.57 13.26
CA GLY A 118 -15.85 12.55 13.68
C GLY A 118 -14.57 11.94 14.26
N PHE A 119 -14.56 10.65 14.62
CA PHE A 119 -13.33 9.97 14.98
C PHE A 119 -12.46 9.68 13.76
N VAL A 120 -11.15 9.82 13.93
CA VAL A 120 -10.17 9.39 12.95
C VAL A 120 -9.32 8.26 13.51
N THR A 121 -9.25 7.12 12.82
CA THR A 121 -8.39 5.99 13.18
C THR A 121 -7.23 5.91 12.20
N GLY A 122 -6.01 6.07 12.69
CA GLY A 122 -4.78 5.88 11.91
C GLY A 122 -4.31 4.44 11.91
N MET A 123 -3.82 3.99 10.76
CA MET A 123 -3.39 2.61 10.53
C MET A 123 -2.10 2.56 9.72
N LYS A 124 -1.29 1.53 9.98
CA LYS A 124 -0.09 1.21 9.21
C LYS A 124 -0.29 -0.10 8.48
N CYS A 125 -0.25 -0.05 7.16
CA CYS A 125 -0.36 -1.20 6.28
C CYS A 125 1.03 -1.65 5.81
N TYR A 126 1.21 -2.98 5.72
CA TYR A 126 2.47 -3.59 5.29
C TYR A 126 2.20 -4.73 4.32
N LEU A 127 3.16 -4.98 3.43
CA LEU A 127 3.24 -6.25 2.73
C LEU A 127 3.64 -7.32 3.74
N VAL A 128 2.96 -8.45 3.72
CA VAL A 128 3.18 -9.58 4.62
C VAL A 128 3.34 -10.86 3.81
N ASN A 129 4.41 -11.59 4.10
CA ASN A 129 4.67 -12.91 3.54
C ASN A 129 4.90 -13.91 4.68
N LYS A 130 4.12 -15.01 4.71
CA LYS A 130 4.21 -16.04 5.75
C LYS A 130 4.26 -15.45 7.17
N GLY A 131 3.42 -14.44 7.43
CA GLY A 131 3.31 -13.76 8.72
C GLY A 131 4.42 -12.74 9.03
N LYS A 132 5.36 -12.48 8.13
CA LYS A 132 6.43 -11.49 8.31
C LYS A 132 6.17 -10.24 7.50
N ARG A 133 6.25 -9.07 8.14
CA ARG A 133 6.20 -7.76 7.47
C ARG A 133 7.45 -7.56 6.61
N ILE A 134 7.26 -7.04 5.40
CA ILE A 134 8.36 -6.68 4.51
C ILE A 134 8.86 -5.28 4.89
N GLU A 135 10.15 -5.16 5.16
CA GLU A 135 10.79 -3.88 5.52
C GLU A 135 10.63 -2.84 4.40
N GLY A 136 10.37 -1.59 4.79
CA GLY A 136 10.18 -0.48 3.87
C GLY A 136 8.83 -0.47 3.14
N SER A 137 7.94 -1.44 3.38
CA SER A 137 6.62 -1.52 2.72
C SER A 137 5.52 -0.71 3.41
N GLU A 138 5.89 0.06 4.44
CA GLU A 138 4.94 0.79 5.27
C GLU A 138 4.14 1.80 4.46
N LEU A 139 2.81 1.75 4.62
CA LEU A 139 1.89 2.75 4.15
C LEU A 139 1.03 3.20 5.32
N GLU A 140 0.98 4.50 5.56
CA GLU A 140 0.14 5.10 6.58
C GLU A 140 -1.17 5.60 5.95
N ILE A 141 -2.30 5.19 6.52
CA ILE A 141 -3.64 5.62 6.11
C ILE A 141 -4.48 5.99 7.33
N TYR A 142 -5.47 6.84 7.13
CA TYR A 142 -6.39 7.28 8.16
C TYR A 142 -7.83 7.04 7.72
N PHE A 143 -8.67 6.59 8.62
CA PHE A 143 -10.11 6.43 8.41
C PHE A 143 -10.86 7.45 9.23
N LYS A 144 -11.75 8.20 8.60
CA LYS A 144 -12.67 9.10 9.29
C LYS A 144 -14.09 8.67 9.02
N THR A 145 -14.81 8.37 10.08
CA THR A 145 -16.24 8.13 9.98
C THR A 145 -16.96 9.47 9.85
N VAL A 146 -17.86 9.55 8.88
CA VAL A 146 -18.76 10.70 8.69
C VAL A 146 -20.21 10.31 9.00
N GLU A 147 -21.04 11.29 9.32
CA GLU A 147 -22.46 11.07 9.61
C GLU A 147 -23.19 10.45 8.40
N GLU A 148 -24.25 9.68 8.69
CA GLU A 148 -25.23 9.30 7.68
C GLU A 148 -25.95 10.57 7.23
N GLY A 149 -25.85 10.89 5.93
CA GLY A 149 -26.54 12.03 5.33
C GLY A 149 -28.02 11.78 5.07
#